data_AF-A0A9P0PY34-F1
#
_entry.id   AF-A0A9P0PY34-F1
#
_cell.length_a   1.000
_cell.length_b   1.000
_cell.length_c   1.000
_cell.angle_alpha   90.00
_cell.angle_beta   90.00
_cell.angle_gamma   90.00
#
_symmetry.space_group_name_H-M   'P 1'
#
loop_
_entity.id
_entity.type
_entity.pdbx_description
1 polymer ?
#
loop_
_entity_poly.entity_id
_entity_poly.type
_entity_poly.pdbx_seq_one_letter_code
_entity_poly.pdbx_strand_id
1 'polypeptide(L)'
;MTKNRYVLSKTIDGIKFCGAFELALRGHDGTQNPGIFRGLINFSAELDTTLSEHIKNASIFKETSKEIHNDLPDCILEVCHEAIIKQINRASYLAIIADETTDIAGETQLVTIFRYVFNGESVERYESRKM
;
A
#
# COMPACT_ATOMS: atom_id res chain seq x y z
N MET A 1 -2.08 17.32 -18.69
CA MET A 1 -1.77 16.95 -17.28
C MET A 1 -2.83 16.05 -16.62
N THR A 2 -4.11 16.16 -16.98
CA THR A 2 -5.20 15.40 -16.33
C THR A 2 -5.13 13.88 -16.52
N LYS A 3 -4.75 13.38 -17.70
CA LYS A 3 -4.68 11.94 -18.00
C LYS A 3 -3.71 11.17 -17.07
N ASN A 4 -2.51 11.69 -16.83
CA ASN A 4 -1.53 11.01 -15.96
C ASN A 4 -1.98 10.98 -14.49
N ARG A 5 -2.59 12.08 -14.00
CA ARG A 5 -3.18 12.10 -12.64
C ARG A 5 -4.32 11.11 -12.50
N TYR A 6 -5.15 11.00 -13.53
CA TYR A 6 -6.23 10.02 -13.57
C TYR A 6 -5.70 8.58 -13.52
N VAL A 7 -4.71 8.25 -14.36
CA VAL A 7 -4.07 6.92 -14.36
C VAL A 7 -3.45 6.63 -13.00
N LEU A 8 -2.69 7.56 -12.41
CA LEU A 8 -2.11 7.40 -11.08
C LEU A 8 -3.19 7.15 -10.01
N SER A 9 -4.33 7.84 -10.09
CA SER A 9 -5.45 7.59 -9.19
C SER A 9 -5.96 6.16 -9.30
N LYS A 10 -6.08 5.61 -10.51
CA LYS A 10 -6.50 4.22 -10.73
C LYS A 10 -5.47 3.22 -10.23
N THR A 11 -4.19 3.51 -10.39
CA THR A 11 -3.10 2.70 -9.83
C THR A 11 -3.18 2.67 -8.30
N ILE A 12 -3.40 3.83 -7.65
CA ILE A 12 -3.58 3.92 -6.19
C ILE A 12 -4.82 3.14 -5.75
N ASP A 13 -5.93 3.22 -6.48
CA ASP A 13 -7.13 2.42 -6.18
C ASP A 13 -6.84 0.91 -6.22
N GLY A 14 -6.03 0.46 -7.19
CA GLY A 14 -5.57 -0.93 -7.26
C GLY A 14 -4.71 -1.34 -6.07
N ILE A 15 -3.80 -0.47 -5.60
CA ILE A 15 -2.98 -0.73 -4.41
C ILE A 15 -3.87 -0.83 -3.17
N LYS A 16 -4.84 0.08 -3.02
CA LYS A 16 -5.80 0.07 -1.91
C LYS A 16 -6.65 -1.20 -1.92
N PHE A 17 -7.07 -1.66 -3.09
CA PHE A 17 -7.77 -2.94 -3.23
C PHE A 17 -6.90 -4.09 -2.74
N CYS A 18 -5.66 -4.20 -3.23
CA CYS A 18 -4.75 -5.26 -2.78
C CYS A 18 -4.53 -5.21 -1.26
N GLY A 19 -4.32 -4.04 -0.68
CA GLY A 19 -4.18 -3.87 0.78
C GLY A 19 -5.43 -4.27 1.56
N ALA A 20 -6.63 -3.92 1.07
CA ALA A 20 -7.90 -4.24 1.74
C ALA A 20 -8.25 -5.74 1.73
N PHE A 21 -7.71 -6.49 0.78
CA PHE A 21 -7.96 -7.93 0.62
C PHE A 21 -6.71 -8.78 0.93
N GLU A 22 -5.69 -8.20 1.56
CA GLU A 22 -4.43 -8.89 1.92
C GLU A 22 -3.74 -9.57 0.71
N LEU A 23 -3.88 -8.98 -0.47
CA LEU A 23 -3.34 -9.51 -1.71
C LEU A 23 -1.93 -8.97 -1.93
N ALA A 24 -1.01 -9.88 -2.28
CA ALA A 24 0.34 -9.50 -2.62
C ALA A 24 0.36 -8.57 -3.86
N LEU A 25 1.02 -7.42 -3.72
CA LEU A 25 1.27 -6.52 -4.85
C LEU A 25 2.20 -7.15 -5.89
N ARG A 26 3.06 -8.08 -5.46
CA ARG A 26 4.05 -8.77 -6.32
C ARG A 26 3.76 -10.27 -6.39
N GLY A 27 3.92 -10.83 -7.59
CA GLY A 27 3.95 -12.28 -7.78
C GLY A 27 5.29 -12.89 -7.38
N HIS A 28 5.29 -14.20 -7.12
CA HIS A 28 6.50 -15.00 -6.96
C HIS A 28 7.18 -15.14 -8.33
N ASP A 29 8.39 -14.60 -8.46
CA ASP A 29 9.36 -14.84 -9.53
C ASP A 29 9.07 -14.35 -10.96
N GLY A 30 8.09 -13.46 -11.16
CA GLY A 30 7.93 -12.65 -12.39
C GLY A 30 7.72 -13.41 -13.72
N THR A 31 7.73 -14.74 -13.71
CA THR A 31 7.77 -15.60 -14.90
C THR A 31 6.55 -16.51 -15.02
N GLN A 32 5.88 -16.88 -13.91
CA GLN A 32 4.70 -17.75 -13.94
C GLN A 32 3.41 -17.09 -13.42
N ASN A 33 3.50 -16.12 -12.51
CA ASN A 33 2.36 -15.34 -12.07
C ASN A 33 2.70 -13.85 -12.15
N PRO A 34 2.04 -13.07 -13.02
CA PRO A 34 2.25 -11.62 -13.15
C PRO A 34 2.07 -10.84 -11.83
N GLY A 35 1.45 -11.44 -10.82
CA GLY A 35 1.04 -10.80 -9.58
C GLY A 35 -0.40 -10.30 -9.68
N ILE A 36 -1.14 -10.42 -8.58
CA ILE A 36 -2.57 -10.08 -8.53
C ILE A 36 -2.80 -8.62 -8.93
N PHE A 37 -1.93 -7.73 -8.48
CA PHE A 37 -1.99 -6.31 -8.84
C PHE A 37 -1.90 -6.07 -10.36
N ARG A 38 -0.99 -6.77 -11.06
CA ARG A 38 -0.88 -6.64 -12.52
C ARG A 38 -2.12 -7.18 -13.22
N GLY A 39 -2.70 -8.28 -12.73
CA GLY A 39 -3.98 -8.78 -13.22
C GLY A 39 -5.12 -7.76 -13.05
N LEU A 40 -5.18 -7.12 -11.88
CA LEU A 40 -6.19 -6.11 -11.55
C LEU A 40 -6.09 -4.87 -12.44
N ILE A 41 -4.88 -4.36 -12.69
CA ILE A 41 -4.66 -3.21 -13.57
C ILE A 41 -5.03 -3.53 -15.02
N ASN A 42 -4.64 -4.71 -15.53
CA ASN A 42 -4.99 -5.15 -16.88
C ASN A 42 -6.51 -5.31 -17.04
N PHE A 43 -7.18 -5.94 -16.07
CA PHE A 43 -8.64 -6.05 -16.05
C PHE A 43 -9.31 -4.65 -16.02
N SER A 44 -8.80 -3.75 -15.20
CA SER A 44 -9.31 -2.36 -15.14
C SER A 44 -9.15 -1.63 -16.48
N ALA A 45 -8.08 -1.92 -17.22
CA ALA A 45 -7.83 -1.36 -18.53
C ALA A 45 -8.73 -1.91 -19.66
N GLU A 46 -9.39 -3.05 -19.45
CA GLU A 46 -10.44 -3.53 -20.36
C GLU A 46 -11.71 -2.67 -20.25
N LEU A 47 -11.93 -2.07 -19.08
CA LEU A 47 -13.11 -1.25 -18.77
C LEU A 47 -12.85 0.26 -18.93
N ASP A 48 -11.59 0.68 -18.97
CA ASP A 48 -11.18 2.08 -19.00
C ASP A 48 -10.25 2.36 -20.19
N THR A 49 -10.79 3.05 -21.19
CA THR A 49 -10.04 3.39 -22.42
C THR A 49 -8.86 4.32 -22.15
N THR A 50 -8.94 5.21 -21.15
CA THR A 50 -7.84 6.12 -20.81
C THR A 50 -6.69 5.34 -20.16
N LEU A 51 -7.01 4.39 -19.29
CA LEU A 51 -6.03 3.50 -18.69
C LEU A 51 -5.41 2.56 -19.75
N SER A 52 -6.23 2.00 -20.64
CA SER A 52 -5.79 1.15 -21.76
C SER A 52 -4.83 1.87 -22.70
N GLU A 53 -5.18 3.09 -23.11
CA GLU A 53 -4.31 3.95 -23.92
C GLU A 53 -2.99 4.24 -23.23
N HIS A 54 -3.01 4.49 -21.92
CA HIS A 54 -1.80 4.78 -21.16
C HIS A 54 -0.88 3.57 -21.10
N ILE A 55 -1.39 2.39 -20.72
CA ILE A 55 -0.59 1.16 -20.62
C ILE A 55 0.04 0.79 -21.96
N LYS A 56 -0.68 0.96 -23.08
CA LYS A 56 -0.17 0.65 -24.43
C LYS A 56 0.91 1.62 -24.91
N ASN A 57 0.79 2.90 -24.57
CA ASN A 57 1.62 3.96 -25.14
C ASN A 57 2.73 4.46 -24.19
N ALA A 58 2.65 4.16 -22.89
CA ALA A 58 3.63 4.63 -21.93
C ALA A 58 4.94 3.83 -22.06
N SER A 59 6.01 4.50 -22.48
CA SER A 59 7.36 3.94 -22.48
C SER A 59 7.96 3.82 -21.07
N ILE A 60 7.45 4.64 -20.14
CA ILE A 60 7.98 4.86 -18.78
C ILE A 60 7.20 4.06 -17.73
N PHE A 61 5.87 3.96 -17.90
CA PHE A 61 5.01 3.16 -17.03
C PHE A 61 5.01 1.69 -17.47
N LYS A 62 6.21 1.10 -17.53
CA LYS A 62 6.30 -0.35 -17.63
C LYS A 62 5.83 -0.88 -16.29
N GLU A 63 4.71 -1.60 -16.28
CA GLU A 63 4.16 -2.35 -15.14
C GLU A 63 5.15 -3.34 -14.49
N THR A 64 6.41 -3.34 -14.92
CA THR A 64 7.53 -4.17 -14.49
C THR A 64 8.77 -3.38 -14.06
N SER A 65 8.78 -2.04 -14.13
CA SER A 65 9.95 -1.28 -13.66
C SER A 65 10.03 -1.36 -12.14
N LYS A 66 11.17 -1.82 -11.64
CA LYS A 66 11.42 -1.97 -10.20
C LYS A 66 11.25 -0.65 -9.44
N GLU A 67 11.47 0.48 -10.12
CA GLU A 67 11.35 1.82 -9.54
C GLU A 67 9.89 2.18 -9.19
N ILE A 68 8.94 2.04 -10.12
CA ILE A 68 7.53 2.42 -9.87
C ILE A 68 6.90 1.56 -8.76
N HIS A 69 7.30 0.29 -8.69
CA HIS A 69 6.78 -0.66 -7.71
C HIS A 69 7.36 -0.51 -6.30
N ASN A 70 8.49 0.17 -6.10
CA ASN A 70 9.02 0.48 -4.77
C ASN A 70 8.56 1.88 -4.35
N ASP A 71 8.73 2.87 -5.23
CA ASP A 71 8.54 4.27 -4.88
C ASP A 71 7.07 4.60 -4.59
N LEU A 72 6.11 4.00 -5.32
CA LEU A 72 4.71 4.32 -5.13
C LEU A 72 4.14 3.78 -3.81
N PRO A 73 4.35 2.51 -3.41
CA PRO A 73 4.03 2.04 -2.07
C PRO A 73 4.69 2.88 -0.96
N ASP A 74 5.96 3.26 -1.13
CA ASP A 74 6.69 4.08 -0.15
C ASP A 74 6.06 5.47 -0.01
N CYS A 75 5.74 6.15 -1.12
CA CYS A 75 5.03 7.43 -1.08
C CYS A 75 3.64 7.31 -0.42
N ILE A 76 2.90 6.24 -0.70
CA ILE A 76 1.59 6.00 -0.05
C ILE A 76 1.78 5.81 1.45
N LEU A 77 2.79 5.03 1.86
CA LEU A 77 3.13 4.79 3.25
C LEU A 77 3.50 6.09 3.97
N GLU A 78 4.33 6.94 3.36
CA GLU A 78 4.70 8.26 3.90
C GLU A 78 3.48 9.15 4.12
N VAL A 79 2.58 9.25 3.13
CA VAL A 79 1.34 10.04 3.26
C VAL A 79 0.43 9.48 4.36
N CYS A 80 0.34 8.16 4.48
CA CYS A 80 -0.39 7.49 5.55
C CYS A 80 0.22 7.80 6.93
N HIS A 81 1.55 7.69 7.07
CA HIS A 81 2.27 8.00 8.31
C HIS A 81 2.07 9.46 8.71
N GLU A 82 2.22 10.40 7.78
CA GLU A 82 1.96 11.81 8.06
C GLU A 82 0.53 12.05 8.57
N ALA A 83 -0.46 11.40 7.96
CA ALA A 83 -1.85 11.52 8.38
C ALA A 83 -2.07 10.95 9.79
N ILE A 84 -1.49 9.78 10.09
CA ILE A 84 -1.56 9.14 11.41
C ILE A 84 -0.88 10.02 12.46
N ILE A 85 0.33 10.52 12.20
CA ILE A 85 1.07 11.41 13.09
C ILE A 85 0.27 12.69 13.36
N LYS A 86 -0.34 13.30 12.33
CA LYS A 86 -1.22 14.47 12.49
C LYS A 86 -2.44 14.16 13.37
N GLN A 87 -3.01 12.95 13.29
CA GLN A 87 -4.12 12.53 14.16
C GLN A 87 -3.66 12.33 15.60
N ILE A 88 -2.56 11.60 15.81
CA ILE A 88 -1.97 11.35 17.13
C ILE A 88 -1.63 12.66 17.83
N ASN A 89 -0.99 13.61 17.14
CA ASN A 89 -0.61 14.91 17.70
C ASN A 89 -1.82 15.77 18.12
N ARG A 90 -3.01 15.48 17.59
CA ARG A 90 -4.27 16.16 17.96
C ARG A 90 -5.07 15.40 19.00
N ALA A 91 -4.74 14.14 19.26
CA ALA A 91 -5.46 13.31 20.21
C ALA A 91 -5.13 13.75 21.65
N SER A 92 -6.14 13.76 22.51
CA SER A 92 -5.94 14.06 23.94
C SER A 92 -5.24 12.92 24.68
N TYR A 93 -5.32 11.70 24.14
CA TYR A 93 -4.78 10.49 24.75
C TYR A 93 -4.16 9.60 23.68
N LEU A 94 -3.01 9.01 24.01
CA LEU A 94 -2.30 8.01 23.23
C LEU A 94 -1.89 6.87 24.17
N ALA A 95 -2.18 5.64 23.77
CA ALA A 95 -1.61 4.44 24.33
C ALA A 95 -0.75 3.74 23.25
N ILE A 96 0.40 3.23 23.68
CA ILE A 96 1.31 2.46 22.83
C ILE A 96 1.45 1.08 23.48
N ILE A 97 1.18 0.03 22.70
CA ILE A 97 1.35 -1.36 23.11
C ILE A 97 2.39 -1.96 22.18
N ALA A 98 3.40 -2.62 22.75
CA ALA A 98 4.40 -3.34 21.97
C ALA A 98 4.41 -4.79 22.44
N ASP A 99 4.34 -5.71 21.48
CA ASP A 99 4.39 -7.15 21.72
C ASP A 99 5.44 -7.78 20.81
N GLU A 100 6.28 -8.64 21.38
CA GLU A 100 7.36 -9.32 20.68
C GLU A 100 7.08 -10.82 20.68
N THR A 101 7.07 -11.42 19.49
CA THR A 101 6.93 -12.86 19.32
C THR A 101 8.14 -13.41 18.57
N THR A 102 8.70 -14.51 19.07
CA THR A 102 9.79 -15.23 18.40
C THR A 102 9.25 -16.52 17.84
N ASP A 103 9.49 -16.75 16.55
CA ASP A 103 9.05 -17.98 15.89
C ASP A 103 9.97 -19.17 16.21
N ILE A 104 9.59 -20.36 15.74
CA ILE A 104 10.37 -21.59 15.93
C ILE A 104 11.74 -21.58 15.24
N ALA A 105 11.94 -20.67 14.26
CA ALA A 105 13.21 -20.49 13.56
C ALA A 105 14.13 -19.50 14.30
N GLY A 106 13.66 -18.89 15.40
CA GLY A 106 14.39 -17.88 16.15
C GLY A 106 14.28 -16.47 15.56
N GLU A 107 13.40 -16.28 14.56
CA GLU A 107 13.14 -14.97 13.98
C GLU A 107 12.16 -14.21 14.88
N THR A 108 12.48 -12.96 15.18
CA THR A 108 11.68 -12.14 16.07
C THR A 108 10.85 -11.13 15.29
N GLN A 109 9.57 -11.02 15.67
CA GLN A 109 8.61 -10.09 15.11
C GLN A 109 8.09 -9.17 16.23
N LEU A 110 8.32 -7.88 16.09
CA LEU A 110 7.74 -6.85 16.95
C LEU A 110 6.46 -6.31 16.31
N VAL A 111 5.40 -6.19 17.10
CA VAL A 111 4.14 -5.52 16.73
C VAL A 111 3.93 -4.34 17.68
N THR A 112 3.79 -3.15 17.12
CA THR A 112 3.44 -1.92 17.84
C THR A 112 2.02 -1.51 17.49
N ILE A 113 1.19 -1.26 18.50
CA ILE A 113 -0.18 -0.76 18.36
C ILE A 113 -0.24 0.64 18.96
N PHE A 114 -0.63 1.60 18.13
CA PHE A 114 -0.96 2.96 18.54
C PHE A 114 -2.46 3.08 18.68
N ARG A 115 -2.94 3.33 19.89
CA ARG A 115 -4.37 3.55 20.19
C ARG A 115 -4.57 4.99 20.63
N TYR A 116 -5.41 5.74 19.92
CA TYR A 116 -5.67 7.16 20.20
C TYR A 116 -7.14 7.52 19.95
N VAL A 117 -7.61 8.62 20.56
CA VAL A 117 -8.97 9.13 20.34
C VAL A 117 -8.96 10.13 19.19
N PHE A 118 -9.77 9.89 18.16
CA PHE A 118 -9.95 10.78 17.03
C PHE A 118 -11.45 10.99 16.76
N ASN A 119 -11.89 12.25 16.74
CA ASN A 119 -13.30 12.63 16.57
C ASN A 119 -14.27 11.92 17.54
N GLY A 120 -13.83 11.65 18.77
CA GLY A 120 -14.64 10.98 19.79
C GLY A 120 -14.65 9.45 19.70
N GLU A 121 -13.98 8.86 18.71
CA GLU A 121 -13.86 7.41 18.55
C GLU A 121 -12.44 6.93 18.87
N SER A 122 -12.34 5.71 19.41
CA SER A 122 -11.06 5.04 19.60
C SER A 122 -10.58 4.48 18.26
N VAL A 123 -9.38 4.87 17.84
CA VAL A 123 -8.73 4.40 16.61
C VAL A 123 -7.47 3.63 16.97
N GLU A 124 -7.22 2.55 16.23
CA GLU A 124 -6.03 1.71 16.36
C GLU A 124 -5.25 1.67 15.05
N ARG A 125 -3.92 1.77 15.16
CA ARG A 125 -2.97 1.62 14.06
C ARG A 125 -1.91 0.59 14.45
N TYR A 126 -1.58 -0.28 13.52
CA TYR A 126 -0.71 -1.43 13.72
C TYR A 126 0.53 -1.27 12.86
N GLU A 127 1.70 -1.51 13.44
CA GLU A 127 2.97 -1.53 12.75
C GLU A 127 3.73 -2.81 13.15
N SER A 128 4.17 -3.57 12.16
CA SER A 128 4.89 -4.83 12.38
C SER A 128 6.29 -4.75 11.78
N ARG A 129 7.32 -5.07 12.57
CA ARG A 129 8.72 -5.09 12.12
C ARG A 129 9.40 -6.42 12.47
N LYS A 130 9.97 -7.09 11.45
CA LYS A 130 10.91 -8.19 11.66
C LYS A 130 12.23 -7.63 12.19
N MET A 131 12.74 -8.19 13.28
CA MET A 131 13.99 -7.78 13.93
C MET A 131 15.18 -8.62 13.46
#